data_AF-A0A836QRR9-F1
#
_entry.id   AF-A0A836QRR9-F1
#
_cell.length_a   1.000
_cell.length_b   1.000
_cell.length_c   1.000
_cell.angle_alpha   90.00
_cell.angle_beta   90.00
_cell.angle_gamma   90.00
#
_symmetry.space_group_name_H-M   'P 1'
#
loop_
_entity.id
_entity.type
_entity.pdbx_description
1 polymer ?
#
loop_
_entity_poly.entity_id
_entity_poly.type
_entity_poly.pdbx_seq_one_letter_code
_entity_poly.pdbx_strand_id
1 'polypeptide(L)'
;MKEDSERCLNCHKLGDDAFRPHSIPTDTLASLTKTAAITYPSSGALSVRIANTLLDPPNEGGRVLVCGTCHSEHHGSDFNLTAMSDEGCTTCHKAQFTSFSEGHPAYVAYPYQRRTGIQFDHLSHFGKHFQTEQNKSLASKDCGNCHKPDSVGQKMLVKSFETVCGACHGGQIEGEGRAGAKGIAVFSVPGIDPYALQDRAVAIGEWPEFAEGPVTPFMDLLLSSQNNYRAAKTILEGLDLMDLSDATEEQIGAVESLAWNVKGLFFDLRINGLNELKTRLETGFGRKLVTDELAQLTGLLPSGVVQSAQTKWFPNLFIEVSRQRKGERVFLPSDDESQNEDSTDLKTLNGTGEIDLGDDEIDLGDDEIDLGDDEIDLGDDEIDLGDDEIDLGDDEIDLGDDEIDLGDDEEIALEDDDEIEQRSDGPTLETPVIDEDWAAAGGWYQDDDTFALRYRPVGHADIFIHSWLDVTSPLTVSRTSEEGNNKVEPGWATDIFEELANAKGPGVCIKCHSIDQSDNANVSINWRGARPDPNQHSFTKYSHESHFSLLDEKGCVTCHIVNKESDFSVGFEDRDPTTFASNFKPLEQAVCANCHQAKKATDSCLTCHNYHVGEFTQAMPTTNDMLATNNN
;
A
#
# COMPACT_ATOMS: atom_id res chain seq x y z
N MET A 1 -16.96 2.05 52.30
CA MET A 1 -16.55 1.98 53.73
C MET A 1 -16.52 0.52 54.21
N LYS A 2 -15.36 -0.18 54.25
CA LYS A 2 -15.12 -1.53 54.86
C LYS A 2 -16.06 -2.73 54.59
N GLU A 3 -17.32 -2.55 54.21
CA GLU A 3 -18.39 -3.55 54.24
C GLU A 3 -18.24 -4.65 53.18
N ASP A 4 -17.71 -4.35 52.00
CA ASP A 4 -17.60 -5.37 50.94
C ASP A 4 -16.49 -6.39 51.20
N SER A 5 -15.39 -5.98 51.82
CA SER A 5 -14.28 -6.88 52.17
C SER A 5 -14.57 -7.70 53.43
N GLU A 6 -15.38 -7.18 54.36
CA GLU A 6 -15.85 -7.94 55.52
C GLU A 6 -16.81 -9.08 55.14
N ARG A 7 -17.56 -8.93 54.03
CA ARG A 7 -18.44 -9.99 53.52
C ARG A 7 -17.69 -11.25 53.08
N CYS A 8 -16.44 -11.13 52.66
CA CYS A 8 -15.59 -12.27 52.30
C CYS A 8 -15.26 -13.18 53.50
N LEU A 9 -15.16 -12.61 54.70
CA LEU A 9 -14.91 -13.35 55.95
C LEU A 9 -16.10 -14.19 56.43
N ASN A 10 -17.29 -13.96 55.86
CA ASN A 10 -18.47 -14.79 56.13
C ASN A 10 -18.35 -16.19 55.52
N CYS A 11 -17.56 -16.35 54.46
CA CYS A 11 -17.32 -17.64 53.80
C CYS A 11 -15.88 -18.15 54.01
N HIS A 12 -14.91 -17.26 54.23
CA HIS A 12 -13.50 -17.61 54.43
C HIS A 12 -13.00 -17.29 55.84
N LYS A 13 -12.63 -18.31 56.63
CA LYS A 13 -12.06 -18.13 57.98
C LYS A 13 -10.55 -17.87 57.92
N LEU A 14 -10.19 -16.60 57.72
CA LEU A 14 -8.78 -16.16 57.61
C LEU A 14 -8.19 -15.61 58.93
N GLY A 15 -8.94 -15.66 60.04
CA GLY A 15 -8.47 -15.25 61.37
C GLY A 15 -8.36 -13.74 61.58
N ASP A 16 -7.88 -13.32 62.76
CA ASP A 16 -7.83 -11.90 63.16
C ASP A 16 -6.83 -11.05 62.35
N ASP A 17 -5.95 -11.71 61.59
CA ASP A 17 -4.95 -11.09 60.73
C ASP A 17 -5.34 -11.07 59.25
N ALA A 18 -6.59 -11.42 58.90
CA ALA A 18 -7.06 -11.60 57.52
C ALA A 18 -6.88 -10.39 56.57
N PHE A 19 -6.72 -9.19 57.13
CA PHE A 19 -6.50 -7.96 56.38
C PHE A 19 -5.05 -7.44 56.47
N ARG A 20 -4.13 -8.27 56.98
CA ARG A 20 -2.69 -8.01 56.98
C ARG A 20 -2.04 -8.69 55.78
N PRO A 21 -0.88 -8.21 55.31
CA PRO A 21 -0.15 -8.86 54.23
C PRO A 21 0.03 -10.36 54.50
N HIS A 22 -0.46 -11.19 53.59
CA HIS A 22 -0.44 -12.66 53.66
C HIS A 22 -1.16 -13.29 54.87
N SER A 23 -1.95 -12.53 55.63
CA SER A 23 -2.73 -13.01 56.77
C SER A 23 -1.93 -13.63 57.94
N ILE A 24 -0.73 -13.09 58.24
CA ILE A 24 0.18 -13.62 59.29
C ILE A 24 0.31 -12.65 60.49
N PRO A 25 0.36 -13.17 61.75
CA PRO A 25 0.60 -12.36 62.96
C PRO A 25 1.99 -11.71 63.00
N THR A 26 2.05 -10.46 63.50
CA THR A 26 3.25 -9.60 63.50
C THR A 26 4.45 -10.15 64.27
N ASP A 27 4.24 -10.87 65.37
CA ASP A 27 5.35 -11.40 66.20
C ASP A 27 5.96 -12.67 65.59
N THR A 28 5.12 -13.47 64.94
CA THR A 28 5.53 -14.64 64.14
C THR A 28 6.34 -14.18 62.93
N LEU A 29 5.89 -13.11 62.26
CA LEU A 29 6.61 -12.45 61.19
C LEU A 29 7.98 -11.94 61.65
N ALA A 30 8.07 -11.34 62.83
CA ALA A 30 9.32 -10.82 63.40
C ALA A 30 10.36 -11.91 63.76
N SER A 31 9.92 -13.07 64.25
CA SER A 31 10.81 -14.19 64.59
C SER A 31 11.34 -14.91 63.34
N LEU A 32 10.50 -15.07 62.32
CA LEU A 32 10.89 -15.61 61.00
C LEU A 32 11.88 -14.67 60.28
N THR A 33 11.71 -13.35 60.44
CA THR A 33 12.60 -12.30 59.92
C THR A 33 14.04 -12.39 60.46
N LYS A 34 14.21 -12.80 61.72
CA LYS A 34 15.52 -12.82 62.39
C LYS A 34 16.46 -13.94 61.90
N THR A 35 15.89 -15.00 61.31
CA THR A 35 16.63 -16.20 60.92
C THR A 35 17.16 -16.14 59.47
N ALA A 36 16.62 -15.23 58.63
CA ALA A 36 16.93 -15.16 57.19
C ALA A 36 18.03 -14.12 56.80
N ALA A 37 18.63 -13.39 57.74
CA ALA A 37 19.45 -12.20 57.48
C ALA A 37 20.96 -12.42 57.19
N ILE A 38 21.44 -13.64 56.91
CA ILE A 38 22.89 -13.95 56.91
C ILE A 38 23.58 -13.87 55.52
N THR A 39 22.87 -13.74 54.40
CA THR A 39 23.49 -13.96 53.07
C THR A 39 23.15 -12.86 52.02
N TYR A 40 24.13 -11.98 51.77
CA TYR A 40 24.26 -10.94 50.70
C TYR A 40 23.74 -9.49 50.91
N PRO A 41 24.56 -8.45 50.61
CA PRO A 41 24.19 -7.04 50.77
C PRO A 41 23.87 -6.32 49.44
N SER A 42 22.74 -5.61 49.34
CA SER A 42 22.53 -4.53 48.35
C SER A 42 21.66 -3.42 48.94
N SER A 43 22.00 -2.17 48.62
CA SER A 43 21.69 -0.94 49.36
C SER A 43 20.27 -0.33 49.17
N GLY A 44 19.19 -1.12 49.13
CA GLY A 44 17.80 -0.60 49.04
C GLY A 44 17.25 0.05 50.32
N ALA A 45 16.17 0.83 50.24
CA ALA A 45 15.46 1.36 51.42
C ALA A 45 14.98 0.22 52.35
N LEU A 46 15.02 0.45 53.67
CA LEU A 46 14.81 -0.58 54.71
C LEU A 46 13.46 -1.31 54.60
N SER A 47 12.42 -0.66 54.07
CA SER A 47 11.08 -1.22 53.85
C SER A 47 11.00 -2.20 52.66
N VAL A 48 11.75 -1.95 51.59
CA VAL A 48 11.67 -2.72 50.33
C VAL A 48 12.50 -4.00 50.39
N ARG A 49 13.59 -4.02 51.17
CA ARG A 49 14.37 -5.24 51.41
C ARG A 49 13.62 -6.32 52.19
N ILE A 50 12.52 -5.96 52.86
CA ILE A 50 11.69 -6.87 53.66
C ILE A 50 10.69 -7.64 52.77
N ALA A 51 10.27 -7.08 51.63
CA ALA A 51 9.27 -7.69 50.74
C ALA A 51 9.83 -8.84 49.87
N ASN A 52 11.07 -8.73 49.40
CA ASN A 52 11.64 -9.65 48.40
C ASN A 52 12.22 -10.97 48.94
N THR A 53 12.23 -11.21 50.26
CA THR A 53 12.79 -12.45 50.85
C THR A 53 11.73 -13.44 51.36
N LEU A 54 10.43 -13.16 51.15
CA LEU A 54 9.31 -14.01 51.60
C LEU A 54 8.44 -14.56 50.46
N LEU A 55 8.79 -14.30 49.20
CA LEU A 55 8.05 -14.77 48.02
C LEU A 55 8.98 -15.62 47.14
N ASP A 56 8.53 -16.82 46.77
CA ASP A 56 9.11 -17.53 45.63
C ASP A 56 8.97 -16.64 44.38
N PRO A 57 10.00 -16.53 43.53
CA PRO A 57 9.87 -15.75 42.30
C PRO A 57 8.77 -16.37 41.42
N PRO A 58 7.91 -15.57 40.78
CA PRO A 58 6.91 -16.13 39.88
C PRO A 58 7.61 -16.81 38.69
N ASN A 59 7.31 -18.09 38.49
CA ASN A 59 7.66 -18.83 37.27
C ASN A 59 7.13 -18.08 36.04
N GLU A 60 7.96 -17.97 35.00
CA GLU A 60 7.70 -17.37 33.68
C GLU A 60 6.62 -18.11 32.83
N GLY A 61 5.76 -18.90 33.46
CA GLY A 61 4.72 -19.70 32.79
C GLY A 61 3.31 -19.24 33.10
N GLY A 62 2.77 -18.34 32.27
CA GLY A 62 1.32 -18.27 31.98
C GLY A 62 0.35 -17.81 33.06
N ARG A 63 0.77 -17.06 34.10
CA ARG A 63 -0.18 -16.42 35.04
C ARG A 63 -0.42 -14.96 34.68
N VAL A 64 -1.69 -14.63 34.37
CA VAL A 64 -2.18 -13.26 34.23
C VAL A 64 -2.04 -12.55 35.57
N LEU A 65 -1.23 -11.49 35.65
CA LEU A 65 -1.23 -10.58 36.81
C LEU A 65 -2.59 -9.90 36.87
N VAL A 66 -3.25 -9.94 38.03
CA VAL A 66 -4.59 -9.36 38.22
C VAL A 66 -4.44 -7.90 38.64
N CYS A 67 -5.36 -7.02 38.25
CA CYS A 67 -5.27 -5.57 38.51
C CYS A 67 -5.01 -5.22 39.99
N GLY A 68 -5.60 -5.97 40.93
CA GLY A 68 -5.41 -5.81 42.37
C GLY A 68 -4.00 -6.14 42.89
N THR A 69 -3.19 -6.88 42.11
CA THR A 69 -1.79 -7.15 42.44
C THR A 69 -0.94 -5.89 42.43
N CYS A 70 -1.24 -4.92 41.55
CA CYS A 70 -0.53 -3.64 41.47
C CYS A 70 -1.28 -2.52 42.20
N HIS A 71 -2.62 -2.49 42.11
CA HIS A 71 -3.44 -1.42 42.69
C HIS A 71 -3.86 -1.68 44.16
N SER A 72 -3.48 -2.83 44.73
CA SER A 72 -3.87 -3.33 46.06
C SER A 72 -5.34 -3.74 46.22
N GLU A 73 -5.52 -4.77 47.02
CA GLU A 73 -6.77 -5.49 47.31
C GLU A 73 -7.39 -4.93 48.62
N HIS A 74 -8.72 -4.85 48.69
CA HIS A 74 -9.51 -4.42 49.86
C HIS A 74 -9.57 -2.91 50.21
N HIS A 75 -9.23 -2.02 49.27
CA HIS A 75 -9.39 -0.58 49.49
C HIS A 75 -10.82 -0.03 49.26
N GLY A 76 -11.76 -0.90 48.88
CA GLY A 76 -13.16 -0.57 48.62
C GLY A 76 -13.43 -0.01 47.22
N SER A 77 -14.71 0.23 46.89
CA SER A 77 -15.19 0.68 45.58
C SER A 77 -14.66 2.06 45.15
N ASP A 78 -14.26 2.89 46.09
CA ASP A 78 -13.85 4.29 45.84
C ASP A 78 -12.32 4.44 45.68
N PHE A 79 -11.59 3.32 45.65
CA PHE A 79 -10.15 3.35 45.47
C PHE A 79 -9.80 3.80 44.05
N ASN A 80 -8.92 4.80 43.95
CA ASN A 80 -8.48 5.28 42.66
C ASN A 80 -7.55 4.26 41.99
N LEU A 81 -8.14 3.40 41.16
CA LEU A 81 -7.44 2.40 40.33
C LEU A 81 -6.51 3.02 39.28
N THR A 82 -6.48 4.35 39.11
CA THR A 82 -5.56 5.03 38.19
C THR A 82 -4.31 5.58 38.89
N ALA A 83 -4.26 5.58 40.23
CA ALA A 83 -3.11 6.05 41.00
C ALA A 83 -2.25 4.88 41.49
N MET A 84 -0.93 4.95 41.27
CA MET A 84 0.06 4.00 41.77
C MET A 84 1.37 4.73 42.09
N SER A 85 2.07 4.34 43.16
CA SER A 85 3.36 4.93 43.52
C SER A 85 4.53 4.12 42.95
N ASP A 86 5.70 4.74 42.84
CA ASP A 86 6.91 4.07 42.35
C ASP A 86 7.39 2.95 43.30
N GLU A 87 7.12 3.09 44.61
CA GLU A 87 7.36 2.04 45.62
C GLU A 87 6.49 0.80 45.38
N GLY A 88 5.23 1.02 44.95
CA GLY A 88 4.34 -0.07 44.55
C GLY A 88 4.91 -0.85 43.35
N CYS A 89 5.50 -0.14 42.38
CA CYS A 89 6.12 -0.74 41.20
C CYS A 89 7.37 -1.53 41.59
N THR A 90 8.29 -0.91 42.33
CA THR A 90 9.57 -1.52 42.69
C THR A 90 9.38 -2.79 43.50
N THR A 91 8.37 -2.89 44.36
CA THR A 91 8.11 -4.07 45.22
C THR A 91 8.17 -5.44 44.51
N CYS A 92 7.85 -5.54 43.21
CA CYS A 92 7.93 -6.80 42.45
C CYS A 92 9.09 -6.90 41.44
N HIS A 93 9.84 -5.82 41.18
CA HIS A 93 10.93 -5.83 40.19
C HIS A 93 12.17 -6.59 40.68
N LYS A 94 12.78 -7.43 39.84
CA LYS A 94 13.97 -8.22 40.21
C LYS A 94 15.20 -7.36 40.55
N ALA A 95 15.31 -6.17 39.94
CA ALA A 95 16.32 -5.17 40.26
C ALA A 95 15.63 -3.98 40.94
N GLN A 96 15.89 -3.80 42.24
CA GLN A 96 15.35 -2.71 43.04
C GLN A 96 16.27 -1.50 42.93
N PHE A 97 15.71 -0.33 42.66
CA PHE A 97 16.48 0.90 42.50
C PHE A 97 15.76 2.11 43.12
N THR A 98 16.53 3.16 43.45
CA THR A 98 16.09 4.28 44.28
C THR A 98 15.50 5.44 43.48
N SER A 99 15.91 5.60 42.23
CA SER A 99 15.40 6.65 41.33
C SER A 99 15.68 6.28 39.86
N PHE A 100 15.06 7.01 38.93
CA PHE A 100 15.40 6.88 37.51
C PHE A 100 16.90 7.10 37.25
N SER A 101 17.54 8.03 37.95
CA SER A 101 18.97 8.32 37.76
C SER A 101 19.92 7.31 38.41
N GLU A 102 19.42 6.52 39.36
CA GLU A 102 20.22 5.61 40.19
C GLU A 102 19.59 4.21 40.21
N GLY A 103 20.09 3.33 39.35
CA GLY A 103 19.76 1.90 39.32
C GLY A 103 18.69 1.47 38.29
N HIS A 104 18.13 2.41 37.51
CA HIS A 104 17.36 2.05 36.31
C HIS A 104 18.25 1.29 35.30
N PRO A 105 17.75 0.22 34.64
CA PRO A 105 18.50 -0.48 33.61
C PRO A 105 18.91 0.42 32.44
N ALA A 106 20.08 0.19 31.87
CA ALA A 106 20.48 0.88 30.64
C ALA A 106 19.50 0.55 29.50
N TYR A 107 19.24 1.54 28.64
CA TYR A 107 18.44 1.31 27.44
C TYR A 107 19.17 0.37 26.48
N VAL A 108 18.41 -0.53 25.85
CA VAL A 108 18.90 -1.40 24.79
C VAL A 108 18.21 -0.96 23.51
N ALA A 109 18.99 -0.41 22.58
CA ALA A 109 18.54 0.05 21.25
C ALA A 109 17.38 1.07 21.22
N TYR A 110 16.95 1.64 22.36
CA TYR A 110 15.81 2.58 22.40
C TYR A 110 16.06 3.84 21.55
N PRO A 111 15.07 4.32 20.78
CA PRO A 111 13.73 3.77 20.55
C PRO A 111 13.62 2.83 19.33
N TYR A 112 14.74 2.44 18.73
CA TYR A 112 14.79 1.73 17.45
C TYR A 112 14.71 0.21 17.64
N GLN A 113 13.58 -0.37 17.24
CA GLN A 113 13.38 -1.84 17.22
C GLN A 113 13.48 -2.43 15.81
N ARG A 114 13.19 -1.61 14.80
CA ARG A 114 13.28 -1.92 13.37
C ARG A 114 13.62 -0.67 12.58
N ARG A 115 14.09 -0.83 11.34
CA ARG A 115 14.24 0.30 10.41
C ARG A 115 12.88 0.88 10.00
N THR A 116 12.92 2.06 9.39
CA THR A 116 11.72 2.70 8.83
C THR A 116 11.25 2.00 7.56
N GLY A 117 9.95 2.10 7.28
CA GLY A 117 9.36 1.64 6.02
C GLY A 117 9.72 2.50 4.80
N ILE A 118 10.21 3.72 5.03
CA ILE A 118 10.72 4.60 3.98
C ILE A 118 12.24 4.51 3.94
N GLN A 119 12.80 4.20 2.77
CA GLN A 119 14.22 4.26 2.44
C GLN A 119 14.67 5.72 2.35
N PHE A 120 15.04 6.29 3.48
CA PHE A 120 15.62 7.63 3.53
C PHE A 120 16.82 7.66 4.46
N ASP A 121 18.02 7.72 3.87
CA ASP A 121 19.26 7.93 4.61
C ASP A 121 19.55 9.43 4.72
N HIS A 122 19.39 9.98 5.93
CA HIS A 122 19.60 11.39 6.21
C HIS A 122 21.04 11.84 5.89
N LEU A 123 22.03 11.02 6.24
CA LEU A 123 23.44 11.35 6.06
C LEU A 123 23.83 11.39 4.60
N SER A 124 23.42 10.36 3.85
CA SER A 124 23.63 10.29 2.40
C SER A 124 22.91 11.43 1.69
N HIS A 125 21.65 11.69 2.04
CA HIS A 125 20.84 12.72 1.40
C HIS A 125 21.42 14.12 1.62
N PHE A 126 21.69 14.48 2.88
CA PHE A 126 22.29 15.78 3.20
C PHE A 126 23.73 15.90 2.70
N GLY A 127 24.49 14.82 2.78
CA GLY A 127 25.90 14.76 2.36
C GLY A 127 26.10 14.84 0.86
N LYS A 128 25.14 14.42 0.03
CA LYS A 128 25.28 14.39 -1.44
C LYS A 128 24.59 15.57 -2.14
N HIS A 129 23.37 15.91 -1.76
CA HIS A 129 22.51 16.75 -2.62
C HIS A 129 22.56 18.24 -2.30
N PHE A 130 22.98 18.62 -1.09
CA PHE A 130 23.01 20.02 -0.64
C PHE A 130 24.40 20.62 -0.50
N GLN A 131 25.41 20.02 -1.14
CA GLN A 131 26.80 20.50 -1.07
C GLN A 131 27.11 21.60 -2.09
N THR A 132 26.31 21.74 -3.15
CA THR A 132 26.51 22.74 -4.22
C THR A 132 25.91 24.09 -3.84
N GLU A 133 26.50 25.20 -4.30
CA GLU A 133 26.00 26.55 -3.99
C GLU A 133 24.54 26.78 -4.41
N GLN A 134 24.10 26.14 -5.51
CA GLN A 134 22.70 26.19 -5.98
C GLN A 134 21.72 25.48 -5.05
N ASN A 135 22.12 24.38 -4.42
CA ASN A 135 21.23 23.56 -3.58
C ASN A 135 21.41 23.84 -2.08
N LYS A 136 22.49 24.54 -1.67
CA LYS A 136 22.72 24.90 -0.26
C LYS A 136 21.59 25.71 0.35
N SER A 137 20.92 26.56 -0.43
CA SER A 137 19.75 27.33 0.03
C SER A 137 18.51 26.47 0.27
N LEU A 138 18.43 25.29 -0.35
CA LEU A 138 17.35 24.30 -0.18
C LEU A 138 17.63 23.34 0.99
N ALA A 139 18.84 23.37 1.55
CA ALA A 139 19.23 22.51 2.66
C ALA A 139 18.44 22.89 3.92
N SER A 140 17.52 22.02 4.34
CA SER A 140 16.86 22.20 5.63
C SER A 140 17.87 22.08 6.76
N LYS A 141 17.92 23.08 7.65
CA LYS A 141 18.65 23.03 8.91
C LYS A 141 17.79 22.56 10.09
N ASP A 142 16.50 22.37 9.86
CA ASP A 142 15.52 22.02 10.87
C ASP A 142 14.80 20.70 10.52
N CYS A 143 14.73 19.79 11.49
CA CYS A 143 13.99 18.55 11.38
C CYS A 143 12.48 18.83 11.15
N GLY A 144 11.96 19.93 11.70
CA GLY A 144 10.56 20.35 11.59
C GLY A 144 10.09 20.70 10.18
N ASN A 145 11.01 20.86 9.22
CA ASN A 145 10.64 21.05 7.82
C ASN A 145 10.07 19.76 7.22
N CYS A 146 10.62 18.60 7.57
CA CYS A 146 10.17 17.30 7.09
C CYS A 146 9.24 16.59 8.08
N HIS A 147 9.44 16.82 9.38
CA HIS A 147 8.73 16.13 10.45
C HIS A 147 7.71 17.04 11.13
N LYS A 148 6.65 16.43 11.68
CA LYS A 148 5.66 17.11 12.54
C LYS A 148 5.26 16.20 13.71
N PRO A 149 4.89 16.75 14.87
CA PRO A 149 4.28 15.94 15.91
C PRO A 149 2.97 15.28 15.42
N ASP A 150 2.64 14.13 16.00
CA ASP A 150 1.31 13.54 15.93
C ASP A 150 0.29 14.37 16.74
N SER A 151 -0.99 14.00 16.67
CA SER A 151 -2.08 14.76 17.30
C SER A 151 -1.98 14.88 18.82
N VAL A 152 -1.23 14.00 19.48
CA VAL A 152 -1.00 13.98 20.93
C VAL A 152 0.41 14.42 21.32
N GLY A 153 1.21 14.88 20.35
CA GLY A 153 2.54 15.43 20.59
C GLY A 153 3.56 14.42 21.10
N GLN A 154 3.31 13.11 20.97
CA GLN A 154 4.20 12.06 21.46
C GLN A 154 5.22 11.61 20.43
N LYS A 155 4.87 11.69 19.15
CA LYS A 155 5.65 11.04 18.09
C LYS A 155 5.90 12.00 16.95
N MET A 156 7.04 11.84 16.28
CA MET A 156 7.39 12.64 15.12
C MET A 156 7.04 11.87 13.85
N LEU A 157 6.02 12.34 13.15
CA LEU A 157 5.59 11.84 11.85
C LEU A 157 6.35 12.56 10.74
N VAL A 158 6.42 11.94 9.56
CA VAL A 158 6.86 12.60 8.32
C VAL A 158 5.64 13.30 7.70
N LYS A 159 5.83 14.52 7.18
CA LYS A 159 4.80 15.23 6.39
C LYS A 159 4.55 14.50 5.05
N SER A 160 3.60 15.00 4.26
CA SER A 160 3.23 14.34 3.00
C SER A 160 4.36 14.39 1.96
N PHE A 161 4.31 13.49 0.98
CA PHE A 161 5.26 13.45 -0.13
C PHE A 161 5.32 14.80 -0.85
N GLU A 162 4.17 15.41 -1.15
CA GLU A 162 4.04 16.67 -1.87
C GLU A 162 4.75 17.80 -1.13
N THR A 163 4.74 17.75 0.20
CA THR A 163 5.39 18.75 1.06
C THR A 163 6.90 18.56 1.15
N VAL A 164 7.39 17.32 1.22
CA VAL A 164 8.78 17.02 1.62
C VAL A 164 9.65 16.60 0.43
N CYS A 165 9.10 15.85 -0.51
CA CYS A 165 9.84 15.15 -1.56
C CYS A 165 9.44 15.63 -2.97
N GLY A 166 8.18 15.99 -3.18
CA GLY A 166 7.57 16.19 -4.49
C GLY A 166 8.26 17.21 -5.38
N ALA A 167 8.71 18.34 -4.81
CA ALA A 167 9.38 19.38 -5.57
C ALA A 167 10.68 18.93 -6.27
N CYS A 168 11.36 17.90 -5.75
CA CYS A 168 12.60 17.37 -6.33
C CYS A 168 12.44 15.98 -6.97
N HIS A 169 11.48 15.19 -6.48
CA HIS A 169 11.32 13.78 -6.87
C HIS A 169 10.04 13.49 -7.66
N GLY A 170 9.10 14.44 -7.77
CA GLY A 170 7.85 14.26 -8.53
C GLY A 170 8.09 13.87 -9.98
N GLY A 171 8.94 14.65 -10.67
CA GLY A 171 9.31 14.37 -12.05
C GLY A 171 9.94 12.98 -12.25
N GLN A 172 10.72 12.49 -11.28
CA GLN A 172 11.30 11.14 -11.38
C GLN A 172 10.25 10.02 -11.35
N ILE A 173 9.16 10.22 -10.62
CA ILE A 173 8.02 9.28 -10.57
C ILE A 173 7.25 9.31 -11.88
N GLU A 174 7.11 10.50 -12.48
CA GLU A 174 6.43 10.75 -13.76
C GLU A 174 7.28 10.37 -14.99
N GLY A 175 8.55 10.00 -14.78
CA GLY A 175 9.46 9.49 -15.81
C GLY A 175 10.45 10.51 -16.38
N GLU A 176 10.60 11.70 -15.79
CA GLU A 176 11.61 12.68 -16.20
C GLU A 176 13.03 12.11 -16.09
N GLY A 177 13.83 12.30 -17.15
CA GLY A 177 15.21 11.81 -17.22
C GLY A 177 15.34 10.28 -17.41
N ARG A 178 14.24 9.57 -17.65
CA ARG A 178 14.26 8.14 -17.99
C ARG A 178 14.73 7.94 -19.44
N ALA A 179 15.63 6.97 -19.66
CA ALA A 179 16.21 6.67 -20.97
C ALA A 179 15.36 5.73 -21.85
N GLY A 180 14.28 5.16 -21.32
CA GLY A 180 13.33 4.31 -22.04
C GLY A 180 11.89 4.70 -21.71
N ALA A 181 10.93 3.95 -22.22
CA ALA A 181 9.49 4.25 -22.07
C ALA A 181 9.12 4.55 -20.60
N LYS A 182 8.34 5.61 -20.41
CA LYS A 182 7.86 6.11 -19.11
C LYS A 182 6.71 5.29 -18.54
N GLY A 183 6.16 4.35 -19.32
CA GLY A 183 5.07 3.45 -18.91
C GLY A 183 5.47 1.98 -18.89
N ILE A 184 4.76 1.20 -18.08
CA ILE A 184 4.89 -0.26 -18.00
C ILE A 184 4.14 -0.89 -19.16
N ALA A 185 4.75 -1.83 -19.86
CA ALA A 185 4.09 -2.60 -20.89
C ALA A 185 3.16 -3.63 -20.24
N VAL A 186 1.85 -3.48 -20.48
CA VAL A 186 0.85 -4.42 -19.95
C VAL A 186 0.41 -5.39 -21.04
N PHE A 187 0.27 -4.92 -22.27
CA PHE A 187 0.08 -5.77 -23.45
C PHE A 187 1.21 -5.52 -24.43
N SER A 188 1.61 -6.56 -25.15
CA SER A 188 2.62 -6.52 -26.19
C SER A 188 2.27 -7.52 -27.27
N VAL A 189 2.73 -7.28 -28.50
CA VAL A 189 2.82 -8.34 -29.49
C VAL A 189 4.15 -9.05 -29.29
N PRO A 190 4.15 -10.36 -28.95
CA PRO A 190 5.39 -11.09 -28.76
C PRO A 190 6.19 -11.16 -30.05
N GLY A 191 7.50 -11.04 -29.94
CA GLY A 191 8.40 -11.38 -31.03
C GLY A 191 8.38 -12.87 -31.30
N ILE A 192 8.11 -13.23 -32.56
CA ILE A 192 8.21 -14.59 -33.10
C ILE A 192 8.88 -14.50 -34.47
N ASP A 193 9.45 -15.59 -34.96
CA ASP A 193 10.02 -15.69 -36.33
C ASP A 193 8.92 -16.05 -37.35
N PRO A 194 8.28 -15.07 -38.03
CA PRO A 194 7.19 -15.36 -38.97
C PRO A 194 7.69 -16.11 -40.21
N TYR A 195 8.96 -15.94 -40.60
CA TYR A 195 9.52 -16.53 -41.81
C TYR A 195 9.74 -18.03 -41.64
N ALA A 196 10.32 -18.47 -40.51
CA ALA A 196 10.44 -19.89 -40.22
C ALA A 196 9.07 -20.57 -40.09
N LEU A 197 8.06 -19.86 -39.57
CA LEU A 197 6.69 -20.36 -39.50
C LEU A 197 6.04 -20.46 -40.90
N GLN A 198 6.30 -19.50 -41.78
CA GLN A 198 5.82 -19.51 -43.16
C GLN A 198 6.46 -20.65 -43.96
N ASP A 199 7.78 -20.84 -43.86
CA ASP A 199 8.52 -21.93 -44.53
C ASP A 199 8.04 -23.32 -44.09
N ARG A 200 7.59 -23.43 -42.83
CA ARG A 200 7.02 -24.65 -42.25
C ARG A 200 5.51 -24.77 -42.47
N ALA A 201 4.89 -23.86 -43.23
CA ALA A 201 3.46 -23.82 -43.52
C ALA A 201 2.58 -23.88 -42.24
N VAL A 202 2.96 -23.08 -41.24
CA VAL A 202 2.22 -22.89 -39.99
C VAL A 202 1.15 -21.84 -40.19
N ALA A 203 -0.05 -22.09 -39.68
CA ALA A 203 -1.23 -21.28 -39.96
C ALA A 203 -1.48 -20.27 -38.83
N ILE A 204 -0.65 -19.23 -38.74
CA ILE A 204 -0.79 -18.17 -37.71
C ILE A 204 -1.54 -16.91 -38.18
N GLY A 205 -1.93 -16.84 -39.46
CA GLY A 205 -2.44 -15.61 -40.09
C GLY A 205 -1.40 -14.48 -40.11
N GLU A 206 -1.85 -13.26 -40.37
CA GLU A 206 -1.01 -12.05 -40.42
C GLU A 206 -0.34 -11.75 -39.07
N TRP A 207 0.98 -11.52 -39.05
CA TRP A 207 1.72 -11.18 -37.83
C TRP A 207 2.70 -10.04 -38.11
N PRO A 208 2.81 -9.03 -37.23
CA PRO A 208 3.73 -7.91 -37.44
C PRO A 208 5.18 -8.37 -37.40
N GLU A 209 5.92 -8.11 -38.48
CA GLU A 209 7.32 -8.55 -38.67
C GLU A 209 8.27 -7.97 -37.62
N PHE A 210 8.07 -6.71 -37.23
CA PHE A 210 8.99 -5.97 -36.35
C PHE A 210 8.62 -6.07 -34.87
N ALA A 211 7.70 -6.96 -34.49
CA ALA A 211 7.41 -7.20 -33.08
C ALA A 211 8.60 -7.93 -32.43
N GLU A 212 9.13 -7.36 -31.35
CA GLU A 212 10.28 -7.92 -30.60
C GLU A 212 9.98 -8.06 -29.10
N GLY A 213 8.76 -7.71 -28.67
CA GLY A 213 8.38 -7.69 -27.26
C GLY A 213 8.31 -9.09 -26.64
N PRO A 214 8.46 -9.25 -25.31
CA PRO A 214 8.13 -10.50 -24.64
C PRO A 214 6.60 -10.62 -24.48
N VAL A 215 6.10 -11.81 -24.13
CA VAL A 215 4.79 -11.90 -23.46
C VAL A 215 4.93 -11.25 -22.09
N THR A 216 4.20 -10.17 -21.81
CA THR A 216 4.30 -9.49 -20.50
C THR A 216 3.79 -10.40 -19.37
N PRO A 217 4.25 -10.20 -18.12
CA PRO A 217 3.68 -10.88 -16.95
C PRO A 217 2.16 -10.70 -16.79
N PHE A 218 1.65 -9.52 -17.18
CA PHE A 218 0.21 -9.24 -17.19
C PHE A 218 -0.54 -10.05 -18.25
N MET A 219 0.02 -10.15 -19.46
CA MET A 219 -0.54 -11.02 -20.50
C MET A 219 -0.49 -12.47 -20.09
N ASP A 220 0.60 -12.91 -19.44
CA ASP A 220 0.71 -14.28 -18.96
C ASP A 220 -0.42 -14.65 -18.00
N LEU A 221 -0.76 -13.76 -17.07
CA LEU A 221 -1.94 -13.88 -16.21
C LEU A 221 -3.23 -14.00 -17.04
N LEU A 222 -3.46 -13.11 -18.00
CA LEU A 222 -4.69 -13.06 -18.79
C LEU A 222 -4.86 -14.24 -19.76
N LEU A 223 -3.76 -14.71 -20.34
CA LEU A 223 -3.72 -15.84 -21.27
C LEU A 223 -3.79 -17.18 -20.54
N SER A 224 -3.30 -17.23 -19.29
CA SER A 224 -3.34 -18.43 -18.44
C SER A 224 -4.74 -18.92 -18.08
N SER A 225 -5.81 -18.18 -18.39
CA SER A 225 -7.17 -18.70 -18.33
C SER A 225 -7.41 -19.86 -19.33
N GLN A 226 -6.62 -19.92 -20.40
CA GLN A 226 -6.80 -20.87 -21.49
C GLN A 226 -5.87 -22.09 -21.34
N ASN A 227 -6.43 -23.30 -21.43
CA ASN A 227 -5.68 -24.55 -21.21
C ASN A 227 -4.56 -24.76 -22.25
N ASN A 228 -4.84 -24.42 -23.51
CA ASN A 228 -3.89 -24.52 -24.62
C ASN A 228 -2.71 -23.56 -24.44
N TYR A 229 -2.93 -22.34 -23.94
CA TYR A 229 -1.84 -21.42 -23.62
C TYR A 229 -0.93 -21.98 -22.52
N ARG A 230 -1.49 -22.49 -21.42
CA ARG A 230 -0.67 -23.05 -20.33
C ARG A 230 0.19 -24.24 -20.79
N ALA A 231 -0.37 -25.09 -21.64
CA ALA A 231 0.36 -26.20 -22.26
C ALA A 231 1.49 -25.67 -23.18
N ALA A 232 1.18 -24.71 -24.06
CA ALA A 232 2.16 -24.12 -24.97
C ALA A 232 3.30 -23.43 -24.20
N LYS A 233 2.99 -22.63 -23.17
CA LYS A 233 3.99 -21.94 -22.34
C LYS A 233 5.04 -22.90 -21.77
N THR A 234 4.62 -24.09 -21.33
CA THR A 234 5.52 -25.10 -20.76
C THR A 234 6.48 -25.65 -21.81
N ILE A 235 6.02 -25.83 -23.05
CA ILE A 235 6.83 -26.31 -24.18
C ILE A 235 7.81 -25.24 -24.67
N LEU A 236 7.41 -23.96 -24.61
CA LEU A 236 8.19 -22.81 -25.07
C LEU A 236 9.25 -22.35 -24.06
N GLU A 237 9.32 -22.95 -22.87
CA GLU A 237 10.28 -22.54 -21.84
C GLU A 237 11.73 -22.67 -22.33
N GLY A 238 12.45 -21.55 -22.36
CA GLY A 238 13.84 -21.49 -22.81
C GLY A 238 14.04 -21.52 -24.34
N LEU A 239 12.97 -21.52 -25.13
CA LEU A 239 13.04 -21.36 -26.58
C LEU A 239 13.21 -19.88 -26.95
N ASP A 240 14.10 -19.60 -27.90
CA ASP A 240 14.17 -18.29 -28.55
C ASP A 240 13.06 -18.20 -29.60
N LEU A 241 12.05 -17.36 -29.36
CA LEU A 241 10.92 -17.22 -30.27
C LEU A 241 11.30 -16.47 -31.56
N MET A 242 12.38 -15.68 -31.52
CA MET A 242 12.86 -14.90 -32.66
C MET A 242 13.76 -15.71 -33.61
N ASP A 243 14.15 -16.92 -33.22
CA ASP A 243 14.90 -17.87 -34.06
C ASP A 243 14.30 -19.27 -33.92
N LEU A 244 13.40 -19.61 -34.84
CA LEU A 244 12.71 -20.90 -34.86
C LEU A 244 13.36 -21.90 -35.82
N SER A 245 14.59 -21.63 -36.29
CA SER A 245 15.29 -22.46 -37.27
C SER A 245 15.49 -23.90 -36.77
N ASP A 246 15.89 -24.07 -35.50
CA ASP A 246 16.14 -25.37 -34.86
C ASP A 246 14.95 -25.90 -34.01
N ALA A 247 13.81 -25.19 -34.02
CA ALA A 247 12.66 -25.57 -33.22
C ALA A 247 12.07 -26.93 -33.66
N THR A 248 11.65 -27.75 -32.69
CA THR A 248 10.96 -29.02 -32.93
C THR A 248 9.51 -28.81 -33.39
N GLU A 249 8.89 -29.81 -34.04
CA GLU A 249 7.48 -29.75 -34.44
C GLU A 249 6.53 -29.47 -33.26
N GLU A 250 6.84 -30.01 -32.07
CA GLU A 250 6.08 -29.76 -30.85
C GLU A 250 6.18 -28.29 -30.42
N GLN A 251 7.40 -27.71 -30.48
CA GLN A 251 7.62 -26.29 -30.20
C GLN A 251 6.93 -25.39 -31.22
N ILE A 252 6.97 -25.73 -32.52
CA ILE A 252 6.27 -24.97 -33.56
C ILE A 252 4.76 -24.96 -33.33
N GLY A 253 4.16 -26.11 -32.98
CA GLY A 253 2.74 -26.16 -32.61
C GLY A 253 2.40 -25.35 -31.35
N ALA A 254 3.34 -25.24 -30.41
CA ALA A 254 3.21 -24.38 -29.25
C ALA A 254 3.31 -22.89 -29.62
N VAL A 255 4.16 -22.50 -30.58
CA VAL A 255 4.23 -21.13 -31.11
C VAL A 255 2.94 -20.76 -31.85
N GLU A 256 2.38 -21.67 -32.66
CA GLU A 256 1.07 -21.47 -33.31
C GLU A 256 -0.02 -21.25 -32.26
N SER A 257 -0.01 -22.05 -31.20
CA SER A 257 -0.94 -21.88 -30.07
C SER A 257 -0.76 -20.53 -29.39
N LEU A 258 0.48 -20.09 -29.14
CA LEU A 258 0.76 -18.78 -28.56
C LEU A 258 0.20 -17.65 -29.43
N ALA A 259 0.49 -17.65 -30.73
CA ALA A 259 0.04 -16.63 -31.68
C ALA A 259 -1.49 -16.47 -31.68
N TRP A 260 -2.23 -17.59 -31.73
CA TRP A 260 -3.70 -17.55 -31.68
C TRP A 260 -4.27 -17.16 -30.32
N ASN A 261 -3.57 -17.47 -29.22
CA ASN A 261 -3.97 -17.00 -27.90
C ASN A 261 -3.81 -15.48 -27.75
N VAL A 262 -2.73 -14.91 -28.30
CA VAL A 262 -2.50 -13.46 -28.34
C VAL A 262 -3.55 -12.77 -29.22
N LYS A 263 -3.76 -13.24 -30.46
CA LYS A 263 -4.82 -12.72 -31.34
C LYS A 263 -6.20 -12.84 -30.69
N GLY A 264 -6.49 -13.97 -30.07
CA GLY A 264 -7.72 -14.22 -29.34
C GLY A 264 -7.94 -13.21 -28.22
N LEU A 265 -6.90 -12.88 -27.44
CA LEU A 265 -6.98 -11.85 -26.41
C LEU A 265 -7.37 -10.48 -26.98
N PHE A 266 -6.69 -10.00 -28.03
CA PHE A 266 -7.04 -8.73 -28.66
C PHE A 266 -8.45 -8.75 -29.26
N PHE A 267 -8.86 -9.87 -29.88
CA PHE A 267 -10.19 -10.04 -30.45
C PHE A 267 -11.25 -9.95 -29.35
N ASP A 268 -11.10 -10.72 -28.28
CA ASP A 268 -12.08 -10.77 -27.19
C ASP A 268 -12.14 -9.42 -26.44
N LEU A 269 -11.02 -8.73 -26.27
CA LEU A 269 -10.99 -7.37 -25.71
C LEU A 269 -11.74 -6.36 -26.58
N ARG A 270 -11.68 -6.49 -27.91
CA ARG A 270 -12.43 -5.62 -28.82
C ARG A 270 -13.93 -5.87 -28.79
N ILE A 271 -14.36 -7.11 -28.54
CA ILE A 271 -15.78 -7.47 -28.48
C ILE A 271 -16.39 -7.18 -27.11
N ASN A 272 -15.71 -7.60 -26.04
CA ASN A 272 -16.27 -7.63 -24.68
C ASN A 272 -15.72 -6.50 -23.78
N GLY A 273 -14.66 -5.79 -24.20
CA GLY A 273 -14.08 -4.68 -23.44
C GLY A 273 -13.59 -5.09 -22.05
N LEU A 274 -13.86 -4.25 -21.04
CA LEU A 274 -13.46 -4.49 -19.65
C LEU A 274 -14.08 -5.77 -19.04
N ASN A 275 -15.21 -6.26 -19.56
CA ASN A 275 -15.81 -7.51 -19.09
C ASN A 275 -14.93 -8.72 -19.41
N GLU A 276 -14.17 -8.67 -20.50
CA GLU A 276 -13.18 -9.71 -20.82
C GLU A 276 -12.05 -9.74 -19.80
N LEU A 277 -11.49 -8.55 -19.49
CA LEU A 277 -10.44 -8.42 -18.48
C LEU A 277 -10.93 -8.92 -17.14
N LYS A 278 -12.15 -8.53 -16.73
CA LYS A 278 -12.76 -9.02 -15.50
C LYS A 278 -12.80 -10.54 -15.47
N THR A 279 -13.32 -11.18 -16.52
CA THR A 279 -13.47 -12.64 -16.58
C THR A 279 -12.12 -13.35 -16.47
N ARG A 280 -11.10 -12.87 -17.19
CA ARG A 280 -9.75 -13.45 -17.17
C ARG A 280 -9.03 -13.21 -15.84
N LEU A 281 -9.15 -12.02 -15.27
CA LEU A 281 -8.56 -11.69 -13.97
C LEU A 281 -9.23 -12.50 -12.84
N GLU A 282 -10.56 -12.59 -12.80
CA GLU A 282 -11.27 -13.42 -11.81
C GLU A 282 -10.85 -14.89 -11.88
N THR A 283 -10.64 -15.39 -13.10
CA THR A 283 -10.11 -16.74 -13.34
C THR A 283 -8.68 -16.87 -12.79
N GLY A 284 -7.80 -15.91 -13.08
CA GLY A 284 -6.41 -15.92 -12.63
C GLY A 284 -6.25 -15.78 -11.12
N PHE A 285 -7.06 -14.93 -10.47
CA PHE A 285 -7.08 -14.77 -9.02
C PHE A 285 -7.87 -15.88 -8.30
N GLY A 286 -8.69 -16.65 -9.01
CA GLY A 286 -9.56 -17.67 -8.42
C GLY A 286 -10.66 -17.08 -7.52
N ARG A 287 -11.00 -15.80 -7.68
CA ARG A 287 -12.03 -15.10 -6.91
C ARG A 287 -12.68 -13.99 -7.72
N LYS A 288 -13.88 -13.59 -7.32
CA LYS A 288 -14.56 -12.44 -7.91
C LYS A 288 -13.85 -11.13 -7.54
N LEU A 289 -13.85 -10.20 -8.49
CA LEU A 289 -13.38 -8.83 -8.29
C LEU A 289 -14.57 -7.92 -8.05
N VAL A 290 -14.45 -7.06 -7.04
CA VAL A 290 -15.41 -5.96 -6.86
C VAL A 290 -15.13 -4.85 -7.88
N THR A 291 -16.12 -4.00 -8.16
CA THR A 291 -16.04 -2.98 -9.21
C THR A 291 -14.84 -2.05 -9.06
N ASP A 292 -14.57 -1.57 -7.85
CA ASP A 292 -13.46 -0.65 -7.59
C ASP A 292 -12.12 -1.33 -7.85
N GLU A 293 -11.96 -2.57 -7.38
CA GLU A 293 -10.74 -3.34 -7.61
C GLU A 293 -10.49 -3.61 -9.10
N LEU A 294 -11.55 -3.93 -9.86
CA LEU A 294 -11.44 -4.07 -11.31
C LEU A 294 -11.00 -2.77 -11.98
N ALA A 295 -11.58 -1.63 -11.60
CA ALA A 295 -11.22 -0.33 -12.16
C ALA A 295 -9.73 -0.01 -11.89
N GLN A 296 -9.26 -0.30 -10.67
CA GLN A 296 -7.88 -0.08 -10.27
C GLN A 296 -6.90 -0.99 -11.03
N LEU A 297 -7.17 -2.30 -11.11
CA LEU A 297 -6.29 -3.27 -11.77
C LEU A 297 -6.28 -3.15 -13.31
N THR A 298 -7.32 -2.56 -13.90
CA THR A 298 -7.37 -2.34 -15.35
C THR A 298 -6.93 -0.94 -15.76
N GLY A 299 -6.79 -0.02 -14.82
CA GLY A 299 -6.52 1.40 -15.09
C GLY A 299 -7.55 1.99 -16.05
N LEU A 300 -8.77 1.41 -16.09
CA LEU A 300 -9.83 1.70 -17.05
C LEU A 300 -9.36 1.76 -18.51
N LEU A 301 -8.67 0.70 -18.97
CA LEU A 301 -8.16 0.56 -20.35
C LEU A 301 -9.19 1.05 -21.40
N PRO A 302 -8.91 2.16 -22.10
CA PRO A 302 -9.84 2.70 -23.09
C PRO A 302 -9.96 1.80 -24.31
N SER A 303 -11.20 1.55 -24.76
CA SER A 303 -11.46 0.73 -25.95
C SER A 303 -10.83 1.29 -27.24
N GLY A 304 -10.69 2.62 -27.32
CA GLY A 304 -10.05 3.31 -28.44
C GLY A 304 -8.55 3.03 -28.55
N VAL A 305 -7.84 2.90 -27.41
CA VAL A 305 -6.41 2.53 -27.41
C VAL A 305 -6.23 1.12 -27.94
N VAL A 306 -7.08 0.18 -27.50
CA VAL A 306 -7.08 -1.21 -28.00
C VAL A 306 -7.45 -1.26 -29.49
N GLN A 307 -8.39 -0.42 -29.94
CA GLN A 307 -8.78 -0.33 -31.34
C GLN A 307 -7.64 0.15 -32.23
N SER A 308 -6.95 1.21 -31.82
CA SER A 308 -5.81 1.77 -32.55
C SER A 308 -4.69 0.74 -32.69
N ALA A 309 -4.34 0.08 -31.59
CA ALA A 309 -3.35 -1.01 -31.58
C ALA A 309 -3.76 -2.17 -32.50
N GLN A 310 -4.99 -2.68 -32.35
CA GLN A 310 -5.48 -3.77 -33.18
C GLN A 310 -5.48 -3.43 -34.67
N THR A 311 -5.88 -2.21 -35.04
CA THR A 311 -5.95 -1.79 -36.45
C THR A 311 -4.56 -1.77 -37.10
N LYS A 312 -3.52 -1.38 -36.36
CA LYS A 312 -2.14 -1.34 -36.87
C LYS A 312 -1.45 -2.69 -36.82
N TRP A 313 -1.63 -3.45 -35.74
CA TRP A 313 -0.87 -4.70 -35.51
C TRP A 313 -1.54 -5.93 -36.09
N PHE A 314 -2.88 -5.94 -36.18
CA PHE A 314 -3.68 -7.08 -36.67
C PHE A 314 -4.88 -6.56 -37.48
N PRO A 315 -4.68 -5.97 -38.68
CA PRO A 315 -5.77 -5.34 -39.44
C PRO A 315 -6.89 -6.31 -39.79
N ASN A 316 -6.56 -7.58 -40.07
CA ASN A 316 -7.52 -8.64 -40.41
C ASN A 316 -8.03 -9.46 -39.21
N LEU A 317 -7.77 -9.02 -37.97
CA LEU A 317 -7.99 -9.81 -36.75
C LEU A 317 -9.36 -10.47 -36.67
N PHE A 318 -10.44 -9.72 -36.95
CA PHE A 318 -11.80 -10.22 -36.82
C PHE A 318 -12.12 -11.35 -37.81
N ILE A 319 -11.61 -11.24 -39.03
CA ILE A 319 -11.80 -12.25 -40.08
C ILE A 319 -11.00 -13.49 -39.71
N GLU A 320 -9.72 -13.31 -39.39
CA GLU A 320 -8.81 -14.42 -39.12
C GLU A 320 -9.21 -15.25 -37.91
N VAL A 321 -9.48 -14.60 -36.76
CA VAL A 321 -9.89 -15.29 -35.53
C VAL A 321 -11.23 -15.98 -35.72
N SER A 322 -12.17 -15.37 -36.45
CA SER A 322 -13.46 -16.00 -36.73
C SER A 322 -13.31 -17.27 -37.57
N ARG A 323 -12.42 -17.27 -38.57
CA ARG A 323 -12.12 -18.44 -39.41
C ARG A 323 -11.37 -19.51 -38.63
N GLN A 324 -10.37 -19.13 -37.84
CA GLN A 324 -9.61 -20.06 -37.00
C GLN A 324 -10.50 -20.74 -35.96
N ARG A 325 -11.42 -20.01 -35.32
CA ARG A 325 -12.40 -20.58 -34.36
C ARG A 325 -13.38 -21.55 -35.02
N LYS A 326 -13.59 -21.46 -36.34
CA LYS A 326 -14.35 -22.45 -37.14
C LYS A 326 -13.51 -23.66 -37.57
N GLY A 327 -12.23 -23.71 -37.19
CA GLY A 327 -11.31 -24.80 -37.53
C GLY A 327 -10.62 -24.64 -38.89
N GLU A 328 -10.71 -23.47 -39.53
CA GLU A 328 -9.97 -23.19 -40.76
C GLU A 328 -8.50 -22.90 -40.46
N ARG A 329 -7.59 -23.34 -41.35
CA ARG A 329 -6.17 -22.95 -41.32
C ARG A 329 -6.01 -21.62 -42.05
N VAL A 330 -5.58 -20.59 -41.33
CA VAL A 330 -5.35 -19.23 -41.84
C VAL A 330 -3.84 -18.99 -41.94
N PHE A 331 -3.33 -18.78 -43.16
CA PHE A 331 -1.89 -18.61 -43.41
C PHE A 331 -1.52 -17.14 -43.53
N LEU A 332 -0.23 -16.83 -43.36
CA LEU A 332 0.34 -15.52 -43.66
C LEU A 332 0.08 -15.15 -45.14
N PRO A 333 -0.34 -13.91 -45.46
CA PRO A 333 -0.43 -13.44 -46.83
C PRO A 333 0.90 -13.61 -47.56
N SER A 334 0.88 -14.04 -48.82
CA SER A 334 2.10 -14.11 -49.64
C SER A 334 2.51 -12.73 -50.14
N ASP A 335 3.81 -12.49 -50.36
CA ASP A 335 4.33 -11.22 -50.91
C ASP A 335 3.72 -10.80 -52.26
N ASP A 336 3.11 -11.73 -53.00
CA ASP A 336 2.38 -11.44 -54.25
C ASP A 336 1.00 -10.79 -54.01
N GLU A 337 0.43 -10.90 -52.80
CA GLU A 337 -0.85 -10.28 -52.43
C GLU A 337 -0.66 -8.87 -51.85
N SER A 338 0.49 -8.58 -51.23
CA SER A 338 0.80 -7.28 -50.60
C SER A 338 1.09 -6.13 -51.58
N GLN A 339 1.31 -6.44 -52.87
CA GLN A 339 1.53 -5.44 -53.92
C GLN A 339 0.26 -4.98 -54.65
N ASN A 340 -0.91 -5.54 -54.32
CA ASN A 340 -2.19 -5.18 -54.96
C ASN A 340 -3.06 -4.22 -54.14
N GLU A 341 -2.61 -3.78 -52.97
CA GLU A 341 -3.33 -2.80 -52.15
C GLU A 341 -2.70 -1.39 -52.25
N ASP A 342 -2.54 -0.88 -53.48
CA ASP A 342 -2.50 0.57 -53.70
C ASP A 342 -3.88 1.02 -54.20
N SER A 343 -4.66 1.61 -53.28
CA SER A 343 -5.65 2.64 -53.54
C SER A 343 -6.54 2.46 -54.80
N THR A 344 -7.53 1.56 -54.75
CA THR A 344 -8.88 1.83 -55.27
C THR A 344 -9.86 0.78 -54.75
N ASP A 345 -10.54 1.04 -53.63
CA ASP A 345 -11.97 0.66 -53.46
C ASP A 345 -12.59 1.10 -52.11
N LEU A 346 -12.07 2.17 -51.49
CA LEU A 346 -12.78 2.84 -50.40
C LEU A 346 -13.86 3.82 -50.93
N LYS A 347 -14.74 3.37 -51.85
CA LYS A 347 -15.89 4.14 -52.33
C LYS A 347 -17.09 3.31 -52.79
N THR A 348 -17.38 2.15 -52.19
CA THR A 348 -18.66 1.49 -52.46
C THR A 348 -19.26 0.70 -51.29
N LEU A 349 -19.48 1.33 -50.13
CA LEU A 349 -20.43 0.80 -49.12
C LEU A 349 -21.25 1.95 -48.49
N ASN A 350 -21.91 2.72 -49.36
CA ASN A 350 -23.15 3.42 -49.04
C ASN A 350 -24.16 3.00 -50.11
N GLY A 351 -24.71 1.80 -49.95
CA GLY A 351 -25.68 1.22 -50.90
C GLY A 351 -26.47 0.12 -50.21
N THR A 352 -27.74 0.39 -50.00
CA THR A 352 -28.76 -0.55 -49.53
C THR A 352 -28.73 -1.83 -50.35
N GLY A 353 -28.38 -2.95 -49.73
CA GLY A 353 -28.33 -4.27 -50.36
C GLY A 353 -28.34 -5.37 -49.31
N GLU A 354 -29.48 -6.04 -49.23
CA GLU A 354 -29.82 -7.20 -48.40
C GLU A 354 -28.78 -8.33 -48.57
N ILE A 355 -28.27 -8.88 -47.45
CA ILE A 355 -27.45 -10.10 -47.45
C ILE A 355 -28.41 -11.28 -47.23
N ASP A 356 -28.55 -12.08 -48.28
CA ASP A 356 -29.26 -13.36 -48.33
C ASP A 356 -28.48 -14.43 -47.55
N LEU A 357 -29.05 -14.87 -46.42
CA LEU A 357 -28.61 -16.04 -45.67
C LEU A 357 -29.51 -17.21 -46.07
N GLY A 358 -29.00 -18.02 -46.99
CA GLY A 358 -29.68 -19.19 -47.53
C GLY A 358 -30.12 -20.17 -46.44
N ASP A 359 -31.34 -20.69 -46.66
CA ASP A 359 -32.09 -21.64 -45.84
C ASP A 359 -31.30 -22.92 -45.51
N ASP A 360 -31.07 -23.14 -44.21
CA ASP A 360 -31.00 -24.49 -43.63
C ASP A 360 -31.86 -24.46 -42.35
N GLU A 361 -33.11 -24.93 -42.48
CA GLU A 361 -34.03 -25.08 -41.36
C GLU A 361 -33.53 -26.13 -40.37
N ILE A 362 -33.25 -25.69 -39.13
CA ILE A 362 -33.14 -26.58 -37.97
C ILE A 362 -34.42 -26.43 -37.15
N ASP A 363 -35.28 -27.43 -37.31
CA ASP A 363 -36.47 -27.70 -36.50
C ASP A 363 -36.06 -28.08 -35.07
N LEU A 364 -36.44 -27.24 -34.09
CA LEU A 364 -36.43 -27.57 -32.67
C LEU A 364 -37.86 -27.41 -32.15
N GLY A 365 -38.51 -28.56 -32.03
CA GLY A 365 -39.93 -28.68 -31.71
C GLY A 365 -40.33 -28.10 -30.36
N ASP A 366 -41.63 -27.85 -30.30
CA ASP A 366 -42.39 -27.36 -29.16
C ASP A 366 -42.27 -28.31 -27.95
N ASP A 367 -41.62 -27.85 -26.89
CA ASP A 367 -41.88 -28.31 -25.52
C ASP A 367 -42.16 -27.08 -24.65
N GLU A 368 -43.45 -26.80 -24.44
CA GLU A 368 -43.92 -25.83 -23.46
C GLU A 368 -43.51 -26.27 -22.05
N ILE A 369 -42.81 -25.40 -21.31
CA ILE A 369 -42.72 -25.48 -19.86
C ILE A 369 -43.14 -24.13 -19.27
N ASP A 370 -44.33 -24.18 -18.67
CA ASP A 370 -45.01 -23.20 -17.84
C ASP A 370 -44.22 -22.85 -16.56
N LEU A 371 -44.02 -21.55 -16.32
CA LEU A 371 -43.59 -20.99 -15.04
C LEU A 371 -44.54 -19.85 -14.66
N GLY A 372 -45.75 -20.23 -14.24
CA GLY A 372 -46.40 -19.85 -12.99
C GLY A 372 -46.20 -18.42 -12.47
N ASP A 373 -47.32 -17.69 -12.45
CA ASP A 373 -47.54 -16.42 -11.78
C ASP A 373 -47.24 -16.50 -10.27
N ASP A 374 -46.27 -15.72 -9.80
CA ASP A 374 -46.18 -15.27 -8.41
C ASP A 374 -46.01 -13.75 -8.41
N GLU A 375 -47.14 -13.03 -8.33
CA GLU A 375 -47.15 -11.62 -7.93
C GLU A 375 -46.70 -11.50 -6.47
N ILE A 376 -45.65 -10.70 -6.22
CA ILE A 376 -45.36 -10.20 -4.87
C ILE A 376 -45.31 -8.66 -4.92
N ASP A 377 -46.30 -8.12 -4.22
CA ASP A 377 -46.66 -6.76 -3.84
C ASP A 377 -45.50 -5.98 -3.19
N LEU A 378 -45.20 -4.79 -3.72
CA LEU A 378 -44.38 -3.77 -3.04
C LEU A 378 -45.35 -2.73 -2.47
N GLY A 379 -45.74 -2.96 -1.22
CA GLY A 379 -46.66 -2.13 -0.47
C GLY A 379 -46.17 -0.71 -0.24
N ASP A 380 -47.15 0.18 -0.18
CA ASP A 380 -47.07 1.56 0.29
C ASP A 380 -46.67 1.61 1.78
N ASP A 381 -45.50 2.18 2.09
CA ASP A 381 -45.20 2.68 3.42
C ASP A 381 -44.69 4.13 3.29
N GLU A 382 -45.62 5.08 3.44
CA GLU A 382 -45.31 6.46 3.77
C GLU A 382 -44.63 6.51 5.15
N ILE A 383 -43.40 7.01 5.20
CA ILE A 383 -42.75 7.42 6.46
C ILE A 383 -42.40 8.91 6.37
N ASP A 384 -43.20 9.66 7.10
CA ASP A 384 -43.03 11.05 7.52
C ASP A 384 -41.78 11.21 8.40
N LEU A 385 -40.90 12.15 8.02
CA LEU A 385 -39.81 12.65 8.84
C LEU A 385 -39.88 14.18 8.87
N GLY A 386 -40.78 14.70 9.68
CA GLY A 386 -40.47 15.55 10.84
C GLY A 386 -39.56 16.76 10.61
N ASP A 387 -40.16 17.94 10.78
CA ASP A 387 -39.52 19.24 10.93
C ASP A 387 -38.47 19.26 12.06
N ASP A 388 -37.24 19.65 11.74
CA ASP A 388 -36.30 20.25 12.70
C ASP A 388 -35.51 21.36 11.99
N GLU A 389 -35.82 22.60 12.36
CA GLU A 389 -35.11 23.80 11.93
C GLU A 389 -33.69 23.83 12.51
N ILE A 390 -32.70 24.07 11.64
CA ILE A 390 -31.39 24.58 12.06
C ILE A 390 -31.08 25.83 11.24
N ASP A 391 -31.32 26.98 11.88
CA ASP A 391 -30.78 28.29 11.55
C ASP A 391 -29.30 28.35 11.95
N LEU A 392 -28.44 28.59 10.97
CA LEU A 392 -27.07 29.08 11.17
C LEU A 392 -26.77 30.15 10.12
N GLY A 393 -27.21 31.38 10.40
CA GLY A 393 -26.31 32.53 10.50
C GLY A 393 -25.72 33.09 9.20
N ASP A 394 -26.21 34.27 8.84
CA ASP A 394 -25.79 35.19 7.80
C ASP A 394 -24.26 35.42 7.70
N ASP A 395 -23.70 35.21 6.51
CA ASP A 395 -22.56 35.98 6.00
C ASP A 395 -22.84 36.30 4.51
N GLU A 396 -23.35 37.50 4.26
CA GLU A 396 -23.61 38.02 2.93
C GLU A 396 -22.30 38.29 2.17
N ILE A 397 -22.19 37.79 0.94
CA ILE A 397 -21.32 38.35 -0.10
C ILE A 397 -22.19 38.64 -1.33
N ASP A 398 -22.47 39.93 -1.49
CA ASP A 398 -23.18 40.59 -2.59
C ASP A 398 -22.36 40.51 -3.90
N LEU A 399 -22.94 39.89 -4.92
CA LEU A 399 -22.48 40.01 -6.31
C LEU A 399 -23.53 40.83 -7.06
N GLY A 400 -23.26 42.13 -7.14
CA GLY A 400 -24.09 43.08 -7.86
C GLY A 400 -24.28 42.71 -9.33
N ASP A 401 -25.55 42.77 -9.74
CA ASP A 401 -26.04 42.66 -11.10
C ASP A 401 -25.49 43.80 -11.98
N ASP A 402 -24.96 43.45 -13.15
CA ASP A 402 -24.94 44.36 -14.30
C ASP A 402 -25.22 43.52 -15.56
N GLU A 403 -26.50 43.46 -15.93
CA GLU A 403 -26.93 42.95 -17.23
C GLU A 403 -26.43 43.88 -18.35
N ILE A 404 -25.67 43.33 -19.29
CA ILE A 404 -25.24 44.06 -20.50
C ILE A 404 -26.21 43.74 -21.64
N ASP A 405 -26.97 44.79 -21.96
CA ASP A 405 -27.89 44.99 -23.07
C ASP A 405 -27.19 44.87 -24.44
N LEU A 406 -27.76 44.09 -25.34
CA LEU A 406 -27.33 43.96 -26.74
C LEU A 406 -28.14 44.95 -27.59
N GLY A 407 -27.59 46.16 -27.76
CA GLY A 407 -28.10 47.17 -28.68
C GLY A 407 -27.50 47.03 -30.08
N ASP A 408 -28.38 46.96 -31.08
CA ASP A 408 -28.13 46.85 -32.51
C ASP A 408 -27.42 48.07 -33.14
N ASP A 409 -26.66 47.75 -34.20
CA ASP A 409 -26.44 48.48 -35.46
C ASP A 409 -25.97 49.94 -35.45
N GLU A 410 -24.68 50.15 -35.76
CA GLU A 410 -24.28 51.29 -36.59
C GLU A 410 -23.09 50.95 -37.50
N GLU A 411 -23.35 51.05 -38.80
CA GLU A 411 -22.47 50.81 -39.94
C GLU A 411 -21.41 51.92 -40.04
N ILE A 412 -20.10 51.61 -40.01
CA ILE A 412 -19.06 52.56 -40.42
C ILE A 412 -18.02 51.89 -41.35
N ALA A 413 -18.00 52.47 -42.55
CA ALA A 413 -17.13 52.37 -43.72
C ALA A 413 -15.71 51.79 -43.60
N LEU A 414 -15.37 51.01 -44.64
CA LEU A 414 -14.02 50.61 -45.05
C LEU A 414 -13.29 51.78 -45.71
N GLU A 415 -12.12 52.17 -45.19
CA GLU A 415 -11.05 52.84 -45.95
C GLU A 415 -9.66 52.36 -45.49
N ASP A 416 -8.99 51.67 -46.43
CA ASP A 416 -7.58 51.55 -46.81
C ASP A 416 -6.41 51.59 -45.79
N ASP A 417 -5.58 50.55 -45.97
CA ASP A 417 -4.10 50.47 -45.89
C ASP A 417 -3.37 51.12 -44.71
N ASP A 418 -2.90 50.28 -43.78
CA ASP A 418 -1.49 50.29 -43.36
C ASP A 418 -1.10 48.98 -42.65
N GLU A 419 0.08 48.47 -43.00
CA GLU A 419 0.71 47.24 -42.50
C GLU A 419 0.79 47.23 -40.96
N ILE A 420 0.19 46.21 -40.32
CA ILE A 420 0.51 45.84 -38.94
C ILE A 420 1.08 44.43 -38.96
N GLU A 421 2.40 44.35 -38.77
CA GLU A 421 3.13 43.11 -38.51
C GLU A 421 2.46 42.34 -37.35
N GLN A 422 1.91 41.17 -37.65
CA GLN A 422 1.47 40.23 -36.63
C GLN A 422 2.70 39.69 -35.88
N ARG A 423 2.95 40.25 -34.69
CA ARG A 423 3.69 39.54 -33.65
C ARG A 423 2.74 38.54 -33.00
N SER A 424 2.69 37.34 -33.57
CA SER A 424 2.08 36.16 -32.97
C SER A 424 3.07 35.52 -31.98
N ASP A 425 3.24 36.10 -30.80
CA ASP A 425 3.81 35.39 -29.64
C ASP A 425 2.67 35.03 -28.68
N GLY A 426 1.78 34.16 -29.16
CA GLY A 426 0.97 33.31 -28.29
C GLY A 426 1.71 31.99 -28.11
N PRO A 427 1.62 31.32 -26.94
CA PRO A 427 2.27 30.02 -26.76
C PRO A 427 1.70 29.05 -27.80
N THR A 428 2.55 28.60 -28.72
CA THR A 428 2.25 27.49 -29.61
C THR A 428 1.97 26.27 -28.73
N LEU A 429 0.71 25.81 -28.71
CA LEU A 429 0.38 24.47 -28.26
C LEU A 429 1.03 23.51 -29.24
N GLU A 430 2.24 23.04 -28.91
CA GLU A 430 2.87 21.95 -29.65
C GLU A 430 1.96 20.73 -29.54
N THR A 431 1.40 20.30 -30.68
CA THR A 431 0.69 19.03 -30.75
C THR A 431 1.68 17.91 -30.40
N PRO A 432 1.36 17.04 -29.42
CA PRO A 432 2.26 15.97 -29.03
C PRO A 432 2.65 15.12 -30.24
N VAL A 433 3.95 14.91 -30.42
CA VAL A 433 4.51 14.27 -31.64
C VAL A 433 4.41 12.74 -31.55
N ILE A 434 4.33 12.19 -30.33
CA ILE A 434 4.24 10.75 -30.05
C ILE A 434 3.18 10.45 -28.98
N ASP A 435 2.60 9.26 -29.02
CA ASP A 435 1.50 8.82 -28.13
C ASP A 435 1.89 8.84 -26.64
N GLU A 436 3.17 8.67 -26.30
CA GLU A 436 3.65 8.80 -24.92
C GLU A 436 3.46 10.23 -24.35
N ASP A 437 3.58 11.26 -25.19
CA ASP A 437 3.41 12.65 -24.80
C ASP A 437 1.93 13.01 -24.62
N TRP A 438 1.03 12.36 -25.35
CA TRP A 438 -0.42 12.43 -25.10
C TRP A 438 -0.78 11.89 -23.71
N ALA A 439 -0.07 10.86 -23.24
CA ALA A 439 -0.19 10.33 -21.88
C ALA A 439 0.69 11.06 -20.85
N ALA A 440 1.10 12.31 -21.09
CA ALA A 440 1.90 13.09 -20.14
C ALA A 440 1.23 13.25 -18.76
N ALA A 441 -0.10 13.29 -18.72
CA ALA A 441 -0.89 13.30 -17.48
C ALA A 441 -1.13 11.88 -16.91
N GLY A 442 -0.45 10.87 -17.44
CA GLY A 442 -0.63 9.45 -17.11
C GLY A 442 -1.76 8.76 -17.89
N GLY A 443 -1.87 7.45 -17.70
CA GLY A 443 -2.85 6.60 -18.36
C GLY A 443 -2.28 5.74 -19.48
N TRP A 444 -3.19 5.18 -20.29
CA TRP A 444 -2.88 4.22 -21.34
C TRP A 444 -2.45 4.90 -22.63
N TYR A 445 -1.39 4.38 -23.25
CA TYR A 445 -0.95 4.78 -24.58
C TYR A 445 -0.43 3.59 -25.37
N GLN A 446 -0.41 3.76 -26.68
CA GLN A 446 0.16 2.83 -27.64
C GLN A 446 1.63 3.22 -27.88
N ASP A 447 2.52 2.26 -27.78
CA ASP A 447 3.93 2.39 -28.13
C ASP A 447 4.15 1.55 -29.40
N ASP A 448 4.15 2.23 -30.54
CA ASP A 448 4.32 1.60 -31.86
C ASP A 448 5.74 1.09 -32.10
N ASP A 449 6.75 1.70 -31.46
CA ASP A 449 8.14 1.28 -31.62
C ASP A 449 8.38 -0.10 -30.98
N THR A 450 7.63 -0.43 -29.93
CA THR A 450 7.76 -1.71 -29.21
C THR A 450 6.54 -2.63 -29.31
N PHE A 451 5.56 -2.28 -30.15
CA PHE A 451 4.30 -3.02 -30.31
C PHE A 451 3.61 -3.31 -28.95
N ALA A 452 3.57 -2.31 -28.08
CA ALA A 452 3.10 -2.45 -26.70
C ALA A 452 1.99 -1.45 -26.35
N LEU A 453 1.02 -1.90 -25.54
CA LEU A 453 0.12 -1.01 -24.82
C LEU A 453 0.69 -0.80 -23.42
N ARG A 454 0.99 0.46 -23.13
CA ARG A 454 1.67 0.86 -21.91
C ARG A 454 0.77 1.68 -21.00
N TYR A 455 0.96 1.52 -19.70
CA TYR A 455 0.38 2.38 -18.68
C TYR A 455 1.44 3.30 -18.09
N ARG A 456 1.25 4.62 -18.21
CA ARG A 456 2.11 5.63 -17.58
C ARG A 456 1.51 6.06 -16.23
N PRO A 457 2.28 5.97 -15.13
CA PRO A 457 1.80 6.44 -13.83
C PRO A 457 1.55 7.95 -13.85
N VAL A 458 0.48 8.38 -13.17
CA VAL A 458 0.03 9.78 -13.09
C VAL A 458 0.84 10.58 -12.07
N GLY A 459 1.48 9.92 -11.10
CA GLY A 459 2.27 10.58 -10.06
C GLY A 459 2.49 9.69 -8.83
N HIS A 460 2.84 10.31 -7.70
CA HIS A 460 2.99 9.59 -6.44
C HIS A 460 1.64 8.99 -5.98
N ALA A 461 1.68 7.76 -5.48
CA ALA A 461 0.48 6.97 -5.14
C ALA A 461 -0.45 6.72 -6.33
N ASP A 462 0.11 6.54 -7.54
CA ASP A 462 -0.62 6.05 -8.69
C ASP A 462 -1.41 4.78 -8.37
N ILE A 463 -2.72 4.82 -8.64
CA ILE A 463 -3.67 3.80 -8.21
C ILE A 463 -3.42 2.47 -8.91
N PHE A 464 -3.14 2.47 -10.21
CA PHE A 464 -2.95 1.24 -10.98
C PHE A 464 -1.72 0.48 -10.47
N ILE A 465 -0.59 1.17 -10.35
CA ILE A 465 0.66 0.56 -9.89
C ILE A 465 0.56 0.11 -8.43
N HIS A 466 0.00 0.95 -7.57
CA HIS A 466 -0.17 0.63 -6.16
C HIS A 466 -1.07 -0.60 -5.97
N SER A 467 -2.20 -0.67 -6.67
CA SER A 467 -3.12 -1.81 -6.56
C SER A 467 -2.50 -3.10 -7.08
N TRP A 468 -1.75 -3.07 -8.18
CA TRP A 468 -1.04 -4.26 -8.66
C TRP A 468 0.02 -4.75 -7.66
N LEU A 469 0.81 -3.84 -7.09
CA LEU A 469 1.80 -4.18 -6.07
C LEU A 469 1.13 -4.75 -4.81
N ASP A 470 0.00 -4.20 -4.36
CA ASP A 470 -0.73 -4.70 -3.19
C ASP A 470 -1.33 -6.09 -3.40
N VAL A 471 -1.85 -6.41 -4.59
CA VAL A 471 -2.43 -7.75 -4.84
C VAL A 471 -1.37 -8.80 -5.13
N THR A 472 -0.22 -8.42 -5.68
CA THR A 472 0.85 -9.38 -6.04
C THR A 472 1.84 -9.63 -4.91
N SER A 473 2.16 -8.61 -4.09
CA SER A 473 3.04 -8.75 -2.92
C SER A 473 2.71 -9.96 -2.03
N PRO A 474 1.45 -10.16 -1.58
CA PRO A 474 1.11 -11.30 -0.73
C PRO A 474 1.16 -12.66 -1.44
N LEU A 475 1.15 -12.69 -2.78
CA LEU A 475 1.22 -13.91 -3.59
C LEU A 475 2.67 -14.29 -3.92
N THR A 476 3.63 -13.40 -3.67
CA THR A 476 5.05 -13.67 -3.91
C THR A 476 5.66 -14.47 -2.76
N VAL A 477 6.33 -15.56 -3.12
CA VAL A 477 7.16 -16.36 -2.20
C VAL A 477 8.62 -16.10 -2.54
N SER A 478 9.50 -16.00 -1.53
CA SER A 478 10.93 -15.90 -1.80
C SER A 478 11.39 -17.07 -2.66
N ARG A 479 12.06 -16.78 -3.79
CA ARG A 479 12.71 -17.76 -4.69
C ARG A 479 13.79 -18.60 -4.00
N THR A 480 14.00 -18.47 -2.68
CA THR A 480 15.04 -19.15 -1.91
C THR A 480 14.57 -20.40 -1.16
N SER A 481 13.27 -20.76 -1.15
CA SER A 481 12.84 -22.01 -0.52
C SER A 481 12.81 -23.16 -1.53
N GLU A 482 13.96 -23.84 -1.70
CA GLU A 482 14.05 -25.17 -2.33
C GLU A 482 13.47 -26.29 -1.46
N GLU A 483 12.81 -26.00 -0.33
CA GLU A 483 12.23 -27.03 0.52
C GLU A 483 10.71 -27.16 0.31
N GLY A 484 10.35 -28.29 -0.29
CA GLY A 484 9.01 -28.62 -0.70
C GLY A 484 7.97 -28.56 0.42
N ASN A 485 6.96 -27.74 0.19
CA ASN A 485 5.57 -28.06 0.53
C ASN A 485 4.64 -27.35 -0.46
N ASN A 486 3.81 -28.16 -1.12
CA ASN A 486 2.99 -27.83 -2.29
C ASN A 486 1.95 -26.70 -2.05
N LYS A 487 2.34 -25.48 -2.37
CA LYS A 487 1.51 -24.55 -3.13
C LYS A 487 2.39 -23.94 -4.21
N VAL A 488 2.26 -24.42 -5.45
CA VAL A 488 2.84 -23.74 -6.62
C VAL A 488 1.92 -22.55 -6.88
N GLU A 489 2.17 -21.45 -6.17
CA GLU A 489 1.53 -20.17 -6.43
C GLU A 489 1.88 -19.71 -7.86
N PRO A 490 0.99 -18.98 -8.54
CA PRO A 490 1.17 -18.71 -9.95
C PRO A 490 2.40 -17.84 -10.23
N GLY A 491 3.27 -18.30 -11.13
CA GLY A 491 4.49 -17.58 -11.53
C GLY A 491 4.24 -16.13 -11.95
N TRP A 492 3.11 -15.85 -12.62
CA TRP A 492 2.73 -14.50 -13.04
C TRP A 492 2.67 -13.49 -11.90
N ALA A 493 2.31 -13.89 -10.67
CA ALA A 493 2.19 -12.96 -9.55
C ALA A 493 3.56 -12.45 -9.11
N THR A 494 4.55 -13.35 -9.07
CA THR A 494 5.94 -13.00 -8.76
C THR A 494 6.55 -12.16 -9.89
N ASP A 495 6.26 -12.51 -11.15
CA ASP A 495 6.79 -11.79 -12.30
C ASP A 495 6.24 -10.36 -12.40
N ILE A 496 4.93 -10.15 -12.19
CA ILE A 496 4.33 -8.81 -12.12
C ILE A 496 4.92 -8.01 -10.96
N PHE A 497 5.00 -8.62 -9.77
CA PHE A 497 5.55 -7.93 -8.59
C PHE A 497 6.98 -7.47 -8.83
N GLU A 498 7.87 -8.34 -9.32
CA GLU A 498 9.28 -8.00 -9.54
C GLU A 498 9.48 -7.00 -10.70
N GLU A 499 8.61 -7.02 -11.72
CA GLU A 499 8.60 -6.00 -12.77
C GLU A 499 8.28 -4.61 -12.21
N LEU A 500 7.22 -4.52 -11.38
CA LEU A 500 6.78 -3.27 -10.76
C LEU A 500 7.68 -2.82 -9.60
N ALA A 501 8.25 -3.77 -8.86
CA ALA A 501 9.15 -3.53 -7.73
C ALA A 501 10.59 -3.20 -8.15
N ASN A 502 10.83 -3.00 -9.44
CA ASN A 502 12.14 -2.66 -9.97
C ASN A 502 12.51 -1.21 -9.62
N ALA A 503 13.66 -1.00 -8.99
CA ALA A 503 14.17 0.35 -8.68
C ALA A 503 14.42 1.23 -9.92
N LYS A 504 14.47 0.64 -11.12
CA LYS A 504 14.54 1.33 -12.42
C LYS A 504 13.22 1.23 -13.19
N GLY A 505 12.17 0.64 -12.65
CA GLY A 505 10.84 0.58 -13.26
C GLY A 505 10.14 1.95 -13.28
N PRO A 506 9.07 2.12 -14.07
CA PRO A 506 8.21 3.29 -13.99
C PRO A 506 7.64 3.50 -12.57
N GLY A 507 7.49 4.75 -12.15
CA GLY A 507 7.05 5.10 -10.79
C GLY A 507 8.13 4.99 -9.70
N VAL A 508 9.20 4.21 -9.90
CA VAL A 508 10.37 4.06 -9.00
C VAL A 508 10.02 3.82 -7.52
N CYS A 509 8.89 3.19 -7.23
CA CYS A 509 8.28 3.09 -5.90
C CYS A 509 9.26 2.55 -4.84
N ILE A 510 10.00 1.50 -5.19
CA ILE A 510 10.88 0.77 -4.27
C ILE A 510 12.21 1.49 -3.99
N LYS A 511 12.52 2.59 -4.70
CA LYS A 511 13.60 3.49 -4.27
C LYS A 511 13.28 4.19 -2.95
N CYS A 512 12.00 4.31 -2.61
CA CYS A 512 11.52 5.02 -1.43
C CYS A 512 10.80 4.09 -0.46
N HIS A 513 10.06 3.09 -0.94
CA HIS A 513 9.28 2.18 -0.11
C HIS A 513 10.02 0.87 0.11
N SER A 514 10.15 0.47 1.37
CA SER A 514 10.81 -0.79 1.70
C SER A 514 9.93 -1.99 1.43
N ILE A 515 10.57 -3.04 0.96
CA ILE A 515 10.00 -4.38 0.89
C ILE A 515 10.50 -5.15 2.09
N ASP A 516 9.58 -5.65 2.91
CA ASP A 516 9.89 -6.39 4.12
C ASP A 516 9.34 -7.80 4.03
N GLN A 517 10.10 -8.74 4.59
CA GLN A 517 9.73 -10.14 4.69
C GLN A 517 10.09 -10.66 6.09
N SER A 518 9.14 -11.26 6.78
CA SER A 518 9.42 -12.03 8.01
C SER A 518 9.48 -13.53 7.68
N ASP A 519 10.28 -14.32 8.39
CA ASP A 519 10.50 -15.76 8.18
C ASP A 519 9.28 -16.53 7.63
N ASN A 520 9.38 -17.02 6.39
CA ASN A 520 8.33 -17.77 5.66
C ASN A 520 6.97 -17.06 5.49
N ALA A 521 6.89 -15.76 5.77
CA ALA A 521 5.74 -14.93 5.50
C ALA A 521 5.84 -14.30 4.10
N ASN A 522 4.67 -13.90 3.59
CA ASN A 522 4.56 -13.20 2.33
C ASN A 522 5.33 -11.88 2.36
N VAL A 523 5.75 -11.43 1.18
CA VAL A 523 6.39 -10.13 1.02
C VAL A 523 5.35 -9.02 1.28
N SER A 524 5.79 -7.92 1.89
CA SER A 524 4.96 -6.73 2.14
C SER A 524 5.70 -5.45 1.78
N ILE A 525 4.99 -4.47 1.21
CA ILE A 525 5.52 -3.14 0.93
C ILE A 525 5.10 -2.17 2.04
N ASN A 526 6.05 -1.37 2.52
CA ASN A 526 5.78 -0.33 3.51
C ASN A 526 5.47 1.01 2.82
N TRP A 527 4.20 1.25 2.52
CA TRP A 527 3.73 2.49 1.90
C TRP A 527 3.81 3.73 2.80
N ARG A 528 3.92 3.53 4.11
CA ARG A 528 3.91 4.61 5.09
C ARG A 528 5.14 4.54 5.97
N GLY A 529 5.66 5.71 6.34
CA GLY A 529 6.58 5.82 7.47
C GLY A 529 5.92 5.33 8.77
N ALA A 530 6.70 5.21 9.84
CA ALA A 530 6.20 4.70 11.12
C ALA A 530 4.93 5.45 11.57
N ARG A 531 3.79 4.76 11.50
CA ARG A 531 2.50 5.21 12.03
C ARG A 531 2.08 4.19 13.08
N PRO A 532 2.36 4.47 14.36
CA PRO A 532 1.92 3.57 15.41
C PRO A 532 0.42 3.60 15.52
N ASP A 533 -0.14 2.42 15.76
CA ASP A 533 -1.55 2.24 15.98
C ASP A 533 -1.99 3.03 17.24
N PRO A 534 -2.97 3.94 17.14
CA PRO A 534 -3.50 4.66 18.30
C PRO A 534 -4.10 3.74 19.36
N ASN A 535 -4.54 2.54 18.98
CA ASN A 535 -5.08 1.54 19.91
C ASN A 535 -3.97 0.73 20.58
N GLN A 536 -2.73 0.77 20.06
CA GLN A 536 -1.62 0.01 20.62
C GLN A 536 -0.83 0.85 21.63
N HIS A 537 -0.97 0.50 22.90
CA HIS A 537 -0.25 1.15 23.98
C HIS A 537 1.09 0.46 24.25
N SER A 538 2.19 1.13 23.90
CA SER A 538 3.54 0.67 24.20
C SER A 538 3.88 0.86 25.67
N PHE A 539 4.73 -0.03 26.20
CA PHE A 539 5.22 0.05 27.58
C PHE A 539 5.95 1.36 27.89
N THR A 540 6.64 1.95 26.92
CA THR A 540 7.30 3.24 27.09
C THR A 540 6.55 4.30 26.29
N LYS A 541 6.31 5.45 26.91
CA LYS A 541 5.77 6.67 26.31
C LYS A 541 6.74 7.82 26.48
N TYR A 542 6.68 8.76 25.54
CA TYR A 542 7.43 10.01 25.59
C TYR A 542 6.59 11.09 24.90
N SER A 543 6.56 12.30 25.47
CA SER A 543 5.85 13.45 24.88
C SER A 543 6.88 14.42 24.32
N HIS A 544 7.03 14.49 22.99
CA HIS A 544 7.86 15.51 22.35
C HIS A 544 7.32 16.92 22.65
N GLU A 545 6.01 17.11 22.63
CA GLU A 545 5.34 18.39 22.91
C GLU A 545 5.70 18.97 24.28
N SER A 546 5.67 18.14 25.33
CA SER A 546 6.08 18.55 26.67
C SER A 546 7.54 19.02 26.73
N HIS A 547 8.37 18.61 25.78
CA HIS A 547 9.80 18.90 25.73
C HIS A 547 10.19 19.96 24.70
N PHE A 548 9.29 20.43 23.83
CA PHE A 548 9.62 21.43 22.81
C PHE A 548 10.05 22.78 23.42
N SER A 549 9.49 23.15 24.57
CA SER A 549 9.88 24.37 25.29
C SER A 549 11.31 24.34 25.86
N LEU A 550 11.94 23.15 25.89
CA LEU A 550 13.29 22.94 26.41
C LEU A 550 14.36 22.93 25.31
N LEU A 551 13.96 23.01 24.04
CA LEU A 551 14.90 23.01 22.91
C LEU A 551 15.65 24.35 22.85
N ASP A 552 16.98 24.28 22.84
CA ASP A 552 17.85 25.43 22.60
C ASP A 552 18.07 25.62 21.08
N GLU A 553 19.05 26.44 20.70
CA GLU A 553 19.40 26.69 19.30
C GLU A 553 19.78 25.41 18.52
N LYS A 554 20.06 24.31 19.21
CA LYS A 554 20.36 23.01 18.59
C LYS A 554 19.11 22.20 18.26
N GLY A 555 17.92 22.60 18.70
CA GLY A 555 16.67 21.94 18.34
C GLY A 555 16.67 20.44 18.69
N CYS A 556 16.19 19.60 17.77
CA CYS A 556 16.06 18.15 18.00
C CYS A 556 17.40 17.45 18.31
N VAL A 557 18.54 17.99 17.86
CA VAL A 557 19.86 17.38 18.13
C VAL A 557 20.37 17.60 19.55
N THR A 558 19.58 18.28 20.40
CA THR A 558 19.80 18.31 21.85
C THR A 558 19.64 16.93 22.48
N CYS A 559 18.71 16.11 21.97
CA CYS A 559 18.51 14.73 22.42
C CYS A 559 18.98 13.71 21.38
N HIS A 560 18.81 13.99 20.08
CA HIS A 560 19.15 13.04 19.02
C HIS A 560 20.56 13.24 18.48
N ILE A 561 21.41 12.21 18.64
CA ILE A 561 22.79 12.24 18.15
C ILE A 561 22.85 11.51 16.81
N VAL A 562 23.25 12.22 15.76
CA VAL A 562 23.48 11.63 14.43
C VAL A 562 24.62 10.61 14.49
N ASN A 563 24.39 9.42 13.94
CA ASN A 563 25.35 8.34 13.85
C ASN A 563 26.11 8.39 12.51
N LYS A 564 27.20 9.16 12.44
CA LYS A 564 27.98 9.36 11.20
C LYS A 564 28.61 8.08 10.61
N GLU A 565 28.65 7.01 11.39
CA GLU A 565 29.21 5.70 10.98
C GLU A 565 28.12 4.74 10.49
N SER A 566 26.84 5.16 10.48
CA SER A 566 25.75 4.31 10.02
C SER A 566 25.81 4.10 8.51
N ASP A 567 25.64 2.85 8.08
CA ASP A 567 25.24 2.52 6.72
C ASP A 567 23.78 2.07 6.74
N PHE A 568 22.87 3.05 6.71
CA PHE A 568 21.44 2.76 6.86
C PHE A 568 20.86 2.11 5.61
N SER A 569 21.39 2.42 4.43
CA SER A 569 20.98 1.82 3.16
C SER A 569 21.12 0.29 3.12
N VAL A 570 22.17 -0.26 3.72
CA VAL A 570 22.42 -1.72 3.73
C VAL A 570 21.29 -2.48 4.43
N GLY A 571 20.60 -1.87 5.39
CA GLY A 571 19.51 -2.52 6.12
C GLY A 571 18.28 -2.85 5.27
N PHE A 572 18.25 -2.48 3.99
CA PHE A 572 17.15 -2.80 3.08
C PHE A 572 17.48 -3.89 2.06
N GLU A 573 18.71 -4.41 2.04
CA GLU A 573 19.17 -5.38 1.04
C GLU A 573 18.64 -6.80 1.26
N ASP A 574 18.43 -7.20 2.53
CA ASP A 574 18.02 -8.55 2.92
C ASP A 574 16.50 -8.69 3.19
N ARG A 575 15.73 -7.60 3.00
CA ARG A 575 14.29 -7.48 3.32
C ARG A 575 13.93 -7.77 4.80
N ASP A 576 14.90 -7.94 5.70
CA ASP A 576 14.65 -8.09 7.13
C ASP A 576 14.62 -6.68 7.80
N PRO A 577 13.50 -6.25 8.39
CA PRO A 577 13.42 -4.94 9.01
C PRO A 577 14.22 -4.81 10.33
N THR A 578 14.75 -5.91 10.88
CA THR A 578 15.49 -5.95 12.14
C THR A 578 17.01 -5.84 11.97
N THR A 579 17.52 -6.08 10.76
CA THR A 579 18.95 -6.01 10.40
C THR A 579 19.31 -4.62 9.86
N PHE A 580 19.52 -3.64 10.75
CA PHE A 580 19.78 -2.26 10.32
C PHE A 580 20.74 -1.48 11.23
N ALA A 581 21.38 -0.46 10.66
CA ALA A 581 22.17 0.53 11.38
C ALA A 581 21.49 1.90 11.32
N SER A 582 20.84 2.33 12.41
CA SER A 582 20.13 3.62 12.46
C SER A 582 21.05 4.82 12.16
N ASN A 583 20.53 5.81 11.41
CA ASN A 583 21.16 7.11 11.20
C ASN A 583 21.34 7.94 12.49
N PHE A 584 20.70 7.53 13.59
CA PHE A 584 20.82 8.17 14.89
C PHE A 584 21.22 7.14 15.94
N LYS A 585 22.09 7.53 16.86
CA LYS A 585 22.49 6.66 17.97
C LYS A 585 21.29 6.36 18.86
N PRO A 586 21.18 5.14 19.41
CA PRO A 586 20.23 4.86 20.48
C PRO A 586 20.38 5.89 21.61
N LEU A 587 19.26 6.31 22.17
CA LEU A 587 19.26 7.23 23.29
C LEU A 587 19.83 6.53 24.52
N GLU A 588 20.58 7.27 25.31
CA GLU A 588 21.09 6.80 26.60
C GLU A 588 20.21 7.36 27.73
N GLN A 589 20.08 6.60 28.81
CA GLN A 589 19.37 7.03 30.03
C GLN A 589 19.84 8.41 30.53
N ALA A 590 21.14 8.70 30.36
CA ALA A 590 21.75 9.97 30.76
C ALA A 590 21.08 11.19 30.10
N VAL A 591 20.56 11.06 28.88
CA VAL A 591 19.84 12.14 28.17
C VAL A 591 18.64 12.61 28.99
N CYS A 592 17.85 11.67 29.50
CA CYS A 592 16.67 11.95 30.31
C CYS A 592 17.05 12.30 31.77
N ALA A 593 18.05 11.62 32.34
CA ALA A 593 18.39 11.70 33.76
C ALA A 593 18.95 13.06 34.17
N ASN A 594 19.41 13.88 33.21
CA ASN A 594 19.86 15.25 33.48
C ASN A 594 18.72 16.19 33.92
N CYS A 595 17.48 15.89 33.51
CA CYS A 595 16.29 16.67 33.81
C CYS A 595 15.32 15.94 34.75
N HIS A 596 15.17 14.62 34.61
CA HIS A 596 14.31 13.80 35.47
C HIS A 596 15.04 13.37 36.74
N GLN A 597 14.89 14.19 37.78
CA GLN A 597 15.48 14.01 39.11
C GLN A 597 14.52 14.60 40.14
N ALA A 598 14.53 14.07 41.36
CA ALA A 598 13.64 14.51 42.47
C ALA A 598 13.51 16.04 42.69
N LYS A 599 14.46 16.87 42.25
CA LYS A 599 14.46 18.34 42.41
C LYS A 599 14.19 19.15 41.13
N LYS A 600 13.94 18.51 39.99
CA LYS A 600 13.72 19.17 38.69
C LYS A 600 12.38 18.72 38.08
N ALA A 601 12.41 17.77 37.15
CA ALA A 601 11.22 17.10 36.66
C ALA A 601 11.03 15.76 37.40
N THR A 602 9.77 15.37 37.62
CA THR A 602 9.42 14.09 38.27
C THR A 602 10.15 12.92 37.62
N ASP A 603 10.72 12.03 38.42
CA ASP A 603 11.38 10.80 37.99
C ASP A 603 10.50 9.56 38.19
N SER A 604 9.19 9.77 38.36
CA SER A 604 8.23 8.68 38.57
C SER A 604 8.12 7.77 37.35
N CYS A 605 8.03 6.46 37.61
CA CYS A 605 7.89 5.39 36.63
C CYS A 605 6.71 5.64 35.68
N LEU A 606 5.57 6.12 36.19
CA LEU A 606 4.35 6.38 35.41
C LEU A 606 4.46 7.54 34.44
N THR A 607 5.51 8.37 34.58
CA THR A 607 5.82 9.46 33.65
C THR A 607 6.27 8.90 32.30
N CYS A 608 7.07 7.84 32.32
CA CYS A 608 7.70 7.26 31.12
C CYS A 608 7.09 5.91 30.73
N HIS A 609 6.47 5.19 31.66
CA HIS A 609 5.95 3.86 31.42
C HIS A 609 4.42 3.79 31.47
N ASN A 610 3.84 3.10 30.49
CA ASN A 610 2.47 2.61 30.54
C ASN A 610 2.51 1.18 31.07
N TYR A 611 1.61 0.84 31.99
CA TYR A 611 1.46 -0.52 32.51
C TYR A 611 0.14 -1.17 32.09
N HIS A 612 -0.74 -0.40 31.44
CA HIS A 612 -1.80 -0.94 30.58
C HIS A 612 -1.26 -0.97 29.15
N VAL A 613 -0.56 -2.07 28.83
CA VAL A 613 0.06 -2.30 27.53
C VAL A 613 -0.75 -3.30 26.72
N GLY A 614 -0.75 -3.14 25.40
CA GLY A 614 -1.55 -3.96 24.50
C GLY A 614 -2.50 -3.13 23.66
N GLU A 615 -3.39 -3.82 22.98
CA GLU A 615 -4.40 -3.22 22.12
C GLU A 615 -5.66 -2.91 22.94
N PHE A 616 -6.06 -1.64 22.94
CA PHE A 616 -7.27 -1.17 23.61
C PHE A 616 -8.15 -0.46 22.60
N THR A 617 -9.37 -0.93 22.41
CA THR A 617 -10.39 -0.20 21.66
C THR A 617 -10.88 0.97 22.51
N GLN A 618 -10.89 2.18 21.94
CA GLN A 618 -11.49 3.33 22.61
C GLN A 618 -12.96 3.06 22.89
N ALA A 619 -13.35 3.09 24.16
CA ALA A 619 -14.76 3.08 24.52
C ALA A 619 -15.38 4.42 24.08
N MET A 620 -16.26 4.37 23.08
CA MET A 620 -17.10 5.52 22.74
C MET A 620 -18.01 5.79 23.94
N PRO A 621 -17.94 6.97 24.59
CA PRO A 621 -18.84 7.29 25.68
C PRO A 621 -20.26 7.34 25.12
N THR A 622 -21.10 6.36 25.44
CA THR A 622 -22.52 6.39 25.08
C THR A 622 -23.19 7.43 25.97
N THR A 623 -23.67 8.51 25.36
CA THR A 623 -24.40 9.60 26.02
C THR A 623 -25.79 9.19 26.54
N ASN A 624 -26.23 7.95 26.30
CA ASN A 624 -27.54 7.45 26.71
C ASN A 624 -27.83 7.59 28.22
N ASP A 625 -26.82 7.55 29.08
CA ASP A 625 -27.02 7.72 30.53
C ASP A 625 -27.04 9.18 31.00
N MET A 626 -26.61 10.16 30.18
CA MET A 626 -26.69 11.59 30.55
C MET A 626 -28.09 12.18 30.34
N LEU A 627 -28.95 11.53 29.55
CA LEU A 627 -30.33 11.97 29.29
C LEU A 627 -31.37 11.29 30.19
N ALA A 628 -30.98 10.31 31.01
CA ALA A 628 -31.91 9.55 31.86
C ALA A 628 -32.26 10.22 33.21
N THR A 629 -31.71 11.40 33.51
CA THR A 629 -32.05 12.15 34.73
C THR A 629 -32.79 13.44 34.40
N ASN A 630 -34.05 13.33 34.01
CA ASN A 630 -35.08 14.36 34.25
C ASN A 630 -36.46 13.79 33.86
N ASN A 631 -37.00 12.93 34.71
CA ASN A 631 -38.45 12.71 34.84
C ASN A 631 -38.69 11.97 36.16
N ASN A 632 -38.80 12.74 37.24
CA ASN A 632 -39.51 12.34 38.46
C ASN A 632 -40.07 13.58 39.14
#